data_AF-A0AAJ0G065-F1
#
_entry.id   AF-A0AAJ0G065-F1
#
_cell.length_a   1.000
_cell.length_b   1.000
_cell.length_c   1.000
_cell.angle_alpha   90.00
_cell.angle_beta   90.00
_cell.angle_gamma   90.00
#
_symmetry.space_group_name_H-M   'P 1'
#
loop_
_entity.id
_entity.type
_entity.pdbx_description
1 polymer ?
#
loop_
_entity_poly.entity_id
_entity_poly.type
_entity_poly.pdbx_seq_one_letter_code
_entity_poly.pdbx_strand_id
1 'polypeptide(L)'
;MFRWLVSVALLALPIVTTFGVLLNWAAINHAGGRPLPFSEHGGTDGLTPSADFVEMRCDESFGITSISKGNQEFSINANPWGWQKGQPGAICILVNKFGNETNATAHGAPPVFNVTWQYTKASGTQNVRAYPNALVKNKNLPVQLGRINKFELDVEWHFSSKNDSVVEISRDHAIEKDVSANVAIDMFLDKEASKSGSSEKAAFEVMVWFADYGKTAWPIGKHSVDDRGESAVKLNGTEFRLFTGRNTNTKREQLVFTWLATQNTNKFNGSLLPLMNAIFAKGNATWPQKTDYLGHFAFGQEAYQSSENVTFSVPQLVVDIESS
;
A
#
# COMPACT_ATOMS: atom_id res chain seq x y z
N MET A 1 -43.74 -41.42 9.14
CA MET A 1 -43.47 -40.46 10.23
C MET A 1 -42.09 -40.63 10.90
N PHE A 2 -41.25 -41.61 10.51
CA PHE A 2 -39.94 -41.89 11.14
C PHE A 2 -38.71 -41.24 10.48
N ARG A 3 -38.82 -40.67 9.26
CA ARG A 3 -37.67 -40.08 8.54
C ARG A 3 -37.30 -38.65 8.98
N TRP A 4 -38.22 -37.94 9.63
CA TRP A 4 -37.98 -36.55 10.09
C TRP A 4 -37.25 -36.48 11.43
N LEU A 5 -37.45 -37.45 12.33
CA LEU A 5 -36.79 -37.50 13.64
C LEU A 5 -35.28 -37.78 13.53
N VAL A 6 -34.87 -38.62 12.58
CA VAL A 6 -33.45 -38.96 12.36
C VAL A 6 -32.65 -37.77 11.84
N SER A 7 -33.25 -36.91 11.00
CA SER A 7 -32.57 -35.73 10.45
C SER A 7 -32.41 -34.60 11.47
N VAL A 8 -33.37 -34.41 12.39
CA VAL A 8 -33.25 -33.38 13.44
C VAL A 8 -32.21 -33.79 14.49
N ALA A 9 -32.16 -35.06 14.88
CA ALA A 9 -31.16 -35.56 15.81
C ALA A 9 -29.72 -35.48 15.26
N LEU A 10 -29.53 -35.79 13.97
CA LEU A 10 -28.22 -35.66 13.30
C LEU A 10 -27.79 -34.21 13.08
N LEU A 11 -28.73 -33.26 12.98
CA LEU A 11 -28.40 -31.82 12.89
C LEU A 11 -28.07 -31.23 14.27
N ALA A 12 -28.71 -31.70 15.34
CA ALA A 12 -28.51 -31.21 16.69
C ALA A 12 -27.14 -31.63 17.28
N LEU A 13 -26.64 -32.81 16.93
CA LEU A 13 -25.36 -33.34 17.43
C LEU A 13 -24.15 -32.43 17.15
N PRO A 14 -23.87 -31.97 15.91
CA PRO A 14 -22.74 -31.07 15.66
C PRO A 14 -22.94 -29.67 16.27
N ILE A 15 -24.18 -29.22 16.45
CA ILE A 15 -24.47 -27.93 17.08
C ILE A 15 -24.19 -28.00 18.58
N VAL A 16 -24.67 -29.04 19.27
CA VAL A 16 -24.48 -29.21 20.72
C VAL A 16 -23.01 -29.47 21.06
N THR A 17 -22.26 -30.22 20.25
CA THR A 17 -20.83 -30.42 20.48
C THR A 17 -20.05 -29.11 20.29
N THR A 18 -20.41 -28.29 19.29
CA THR A 18 -19.78 -26.98 19.07
C THR A 18 -20.06 -26.03 20.24
N PHE A 19 -21.31 -25.94 20.72
CA PHE A 19 -21.64 -25.13 21.90
C PHE A 19 -20.94 -25.65 23.16
N GLY A 20 -20.86 -26.97 23.36
CA GLY A 20 -20.15 -27.55 24.50
C GLY A 20 -18.66 -27.19 24.52
N VAL A 21 -17.98 -27.25 23.37
CA VAL A 21 -16.56 -26.86 23.24
C VAL A 21 -16.38 -25.37 23.49
N LEU A 22 -17.24 -24.52 22.94
CA LEU A 22 -17.17 -23.07 23.13
C LEU A 22 -17.40 -22.65 24.59
N LEU A 23 -18.36 -23.27 25.28
CA LEU A 23 -18.65 -22.99 26.69
C LEU A 23 -17.51 -23.47 27.61
N ASN A 24 -16.91 -24.63 27.32
CA ASN A 24 -15.78 -25.11 28.11
C ASN A 24 -14.53 -24.25 27.90
N TRP A 25 -14.30 -23.79 26.67
CA TRP A 25 -13.18 -22.90 26.37
C TRP A 25 -13.38 -21.50 26.97
N ALA A 26 -14.62 -20.99 26.97
CA ALA A 26 -15.00 -19.78 27.67
C ALA A 26 -14.75 -19.87 29.19
N ALA A 27 -15.11 -20.99 29.81
CA ALA A 27 -14.87 -21.21 31.24
C ALA A 27 -13.37 -21.28 31.59
N ILE A 28 -12.57 -21.94 30.76
CA ILE A 28 -11.10 -22.00 30.92
C ILE A 28 -10.46 -20.61 30.77
N ASN A 29 -10.90 -19.82 29.79
CA ASN A 29 -10.40 -18.45 29.60
C ASN A 29 -10.79 -17.54 30.78
N HIS A 30 -12.01 -17.67 31.31
CA HIS A 30 -12.48 -16.87 32.45
C HIS A 30 -11.77 -17.22 33.76
N ALA A 31 -11.36 -18.48 33.97
CA ALA A 31 -10.55 -18.89 35.11
C ALA A 31 -9.06 -18.50 34.97
N GLY A 32 -8.57 -18.33 33.73
CA GLY A 32 -7.19 -17.96 33.42
C GLY A 32 -6.95 -16.48 33.12
N GLY A 33 -7.95 -15.60 33.30
CA GLY A 33 -7.85 -14.16 33.04
C GLY A 33 -7.68 -13.78 31.56
N ARG A 34 -8.05 -14.66 30.63
CA ARG A 34 -7.99 -14.40 29.19
C ARG A 34 -9.37 -13.96 28.67
N PRO A 35 -9.45 -13.00 27.75
CA PRO A 35 -10.72 -12.53 27.20
C PRO A 35 -11.43 -13.63 26.41
N LEU A 36 -12.77 -13.59 26.42
CA LEU A 36 -13.61 -14.55 25.73
C LEU A 36 -13.46 -14.40 24.20
N PRO A 37 -13.47 -15.50 23.46
CA PRO A 37 -13.61 -15.42 22.02
C PRO A 37 -14.99 -14.86 21.67
N PHE A 38 -15.02 -13.89 20.75
CA PHE A 38 -16.26 -13.20 20.32
C PHE A 38 -16.87 -12.23 21.32
N SER A 39 -16.08 -11.66 22.25
CA SER A 39 -16.47 -10.39 22.84
C SER A 39 -16.49 -9.31 21.75
N GLU A 40 -17.67 -9.08 21.17
CA GLU A 40 -17.98 -7.81 20.53
C GLU A 40 -17.67 -6.69 21.53
N HIS A 41 -16.77 -5.78 21.16
CA HIS A 41 -16.50 -4.57 21.92
C HIS A 41 -17.67 -3.60 21.73
N GLY A 42 -18.80 -3.94 22.35
CA GLY A 42 -20.00 -3.12 22.46
C GLY A 42 -20.40 -3.09 23.93
N GLY A 43 -19.80 -2.21 24.71
CA GLY A 43 -20.12 -2.09 26.13
C GLY A 43 -19.21 -1.10 26.83
N THR A 44 -19.72 0.10 27.03
CA THR A 44 -19.13 1.17 27.82
C THR A 44 -18.94 0.72 29.28
N ASP A 45 -17.73 0.27 29.63
CA ASP A 45 -17.31 0.19 31.02
C ASP A 45 -15.82 0.56 31.14
N GLY A 46 -15.59 1.74 31.75
CA GLY A 46 -14.32 2.23 32.30
C GLY A 46 -13.02 1.65 31.76
N LEU A 47 -12.65 2.01 30.52
CA LEU A 47 -11.34 1.66 29.98
C LEU A 47 -10.38 2.82 30.19
N THR A 48 -9.34 2.59 30.99
CA THR A 48 -8.05 3.24 30.74
C THR A 48 -7.72 3.08 29.26
N PRO A 49 -7.38 4.14 28.52
CA PRO A 49 -6.93 3.99 27.14
C PRO A 49 -5.82 2.93 27.11
N SER A 50 -5.90 1.98 26.17
CA SER A 50 -4.77 1.08 25.92
C SER A 50 -3.50 1.93 25.75
N ALA A 51 -2.35 1.41 26.16
CA ALA A 51 -1.11 2.09 25.85
C ALA A 51 -0.86 2.02 24.33
N ASP A 52 -0.22 3.05 23.79
CA ASP A 52 0.32 3.01 22.42
C ASP A 52 1.32 1.85 22.30
N PHE A 53 1.36 1.20 21.13
CA PHE A 53 2.22 0.04 20.91
C PHE A 53 2.75 0.00 19.48
N VAL A 54 3.79 -0.81 19.26
CA VAL A 54 4.39 -1.04 17.94
C VAL A 54 4.03 -2.43 17.47
N GLU A 55 3.47 -2.53 16.27
CA GLU A 55 3.24 -3.79 15.61
C GLU A 55 4.29 -4.00 14.51
N MET A 56 4.95 -5.16 14.55
CA MET A 56 5.95 -5.55 13.56
C MET A 56 5.50 -6.78 12.78
N ARG A 57 5.75 -6.75 11.47
CA ARG A 57 5.59 -7.90 10.56
C ARG A 57 6.78 -7.95 9.61
N CYS A 58 7.32 -9.14 9.38
CA CYS A 58 8.47 -9.32 8.48
C CYS A 58 8.15 -10.37 7.42
N ASP A 59 8.57 -10.09 6.19
CA ASP A 59 8.41 -10.98 5.03
C ASP A 59 6.98 -11.47 4.75
N GLU A 60 5.98 -10.74 5.26
CA GLU A 60 4.56 -11.06 5.13
C GLU A 60 3.86 -10.18 4.09
N SER A 61 2.96 -10.78 3.31
CA SER A 61 2.09 -10.08 2.37
C SER A 61 0.79 -9.56 3.01
N PHE A 62 0.44 -10.03 4.20
CA PHE A 62 -0.76 -9.58 4.92
C PHE A 62 -0.48 -8.26 5.63
N GLY A 63 -1.45 -7.34 5.55
CA GLY A 63 -1.32 -6.00 6.10
C GLY A 63 -1.70 -5.90 7.56
N ILE A 64 -1.05 -4.98 8.25
CA ILE A 64 -1.49 -4.39 9.50
C ILE A 64 -2.60 -3.39 9.14
N THR A 65 -3.82 -3.66 9.60
CA THR A 65 -4.95 -2.75 9.40
C THR A 65 -4.87 -1.57 10.37
N SER A 66 -5.26 -0.38 9.89
CA SER A 66 -5.46 0.82 10.68
C SER A 66 -6.63 1.64 10.15
N ILE A 67 -7.34 2.32 11.05
CA ILE A 67 -8.53 3.10 10.73
C ILE A 67 -8.33 4.55 11.20
N SER A 68 -8.68 5.49 10.33
CA SER A 68 -8.69 6.93 10.62
C SER A 68 -10.00 7.37 11.31
N LYS A 69 -10.03 8.56 11.91
CA LYS A 69 -11.26 9.14 12.50
C LYS A 69 -12.41 9.29 11.50
N GLY A 70 -12.13 9.39 10.20
CA GLY A 70 -13.15 9.50 9.15
C GLY A 70 -13.62 8.15 8.61
N ASN A 71 -13.29 7.04 9.29
CA ASN A 71 -13.56 5.66 8.86
C ASN A 71 -12.89 5.27 7.53
N GLN A 72 -11.81 5.95 7.15
CA GLN A 72 -10.93 5.47 6.09
C GLN A 72 -9.95 4.45 6.66
N GLU A 73 -9.97 3.25 6.09
CA GLU A 73 -9.09 2.14 6.46
C GLU A 73 -7.84 2.13 5.57
N PHE A 74 -6.72 1.78 6.16
CA PHE A 74 -5.45 1.49 5.49
C PHE A 74 -5.01 0.08 5.83
N SER A 75 -4.44 -0.61 4.85
CA SER A 75 -3.74 -1.88 5.02
C SER A 75 -2.26 -1.67 4.74
N ILE A 76 -1.43 -1.76 5.78
CA ILE A 76 0.01 -1.52 5.67
C ILE A 76 0.76 -2.85 5.65
N ASN A 77 1.45 -3.17 4.58
CA ASN A 77 2.12 -4.47 4.40
C ASN A 77 3.53 -4.30 3.81
N ALA A 78 4.37 -5.30 4.04
CA ALA A 78 5.72 -5.36 3.46
C ALA A 78 5.72 -5.80 1.98
N ASN A 79 4.71 -6.60 1.58
CA ASN A 79 4.48 -7.05 0.20
C ASN A 79 5.74 -7.46 -0.58
N PRO A 80 6.47 -8.50 -0.11
CA PRO A 80 7.68 -9.00 -0.77
C PRO A 80 7.37 -9.89 -1.98
N TRP A 81 6.57 -9.42 -2.93
CA TRP A 81 6.04 -10.23 -4.05
C TRP A 81 7.13 -10.74 -5.02
N GLY A 82 8.26 -10.03 -5.12
CA GLY A 82 9.41 -10.35 -5.98
C GLY A 82 10.52 -11.12 -5.26
N TRP A 83 10.26 -11.54 -4.03
CA TRP A 83 11.17 -12.30 -3.18
C TRP A 83 10.47 -13.55 -2.63
N GLN A 84 11.25 -14.59 -2.34
CA GLN A 84 10.73 -15.85 -1.80
C GLN A 84 11.48 -16.23 -0.54
N LYS A 85 10.74 -16.77 0.44
CA LYS A 85 11.31 -17.23 1.71
C LYS A 85 12.46 -18.20 1.48
N GLY A 86 13.63 -17.87 2.05
CA GLY A 86 14.86 -18.63 1.91
C GLY A 86 15.85 -18.05 0.88
N GLN A 87 15.44 -17.08 0.06
CA GLN A 87 16.39 -16.27 -0.70
C GLN A 87 17.08 -15.25 0.23
N PRO A 88 18.32 -14.81 -0.08
CA PRO A 88 18.98 -13.78 0.70
C PRO A 88 18.18 -12.46 0.74
N GLY A 89 18.25 -11.80 1.90
CA GLY A 89 17.54 -10.55 2.17
C GLY A 89 16.25 -10.75 2.96
N ALA A 90 15.72 -9.65 3.47
CA ALA A 90 14.51 -9.61 4.29
C ALA A 90 13.90 -8.20 4.27
N ILE A 91 12.64 -8.12 4.66
CA ILE A 91 11.92 -6.87 4.89
C ILE A 91 11.12 -6.95 6.19
N CYS A 92 11.13 -5.88 6.97
CA CYS A 92 10.32 -5.74 8.16
C CYS A 92 9.62 -4.39 8.15
N ILE A 93 8.32 -4.41 8.43
CA ILE A 93 7.52 -3.22 8.65
C ILE A 93 7.20 -3.07 10.13
N LEU A 94 7.32 -1.84 10.63
CA LEU A 94 6.96 -1.43 11.98
C LEU A 94 5.91 -0.34 11.86
N VAL A 95 4.77 -0.52 12.51
CA VAL A 95 3.66 0.44 12.53
C VAL A 95 3.41 0.85 13.97
N ASN A 96 3.46 2.15 14.26
CA ASN A 96 3.03 2.65 15.56
C ASN A 96 1.51 2.74 15.58
N LYS A 97 0.89 2.17 16.60
CA LYS A 97 -0.55 2.19 16.82
C LYS A 97 -0.87 2.98 18.09
N PHE A 98 -1.85 3.87 17.96
CA PHE A 98 -2.47 4.47 19.12
C PHE A 98 -3.21 3.41 19.92
N GLY A 99 -3.24 3.54 21.24
CA GLY A 99 -3.97 2.60 22.08
C GLY A 99 -5.48 2.52 21.78
N ASN A 100 -6.08 3.60 21.29
CA ASN A 100 -7.48 3.60 20.82
C ASN A 100 -7.63 3.13 19.36
N GLU A 101 -6.54 2.69 18.73
CA GLU A 101 -6.42 2.19 17.36
C GLU A 101 -6.98 3.13 16.26
N THR A 102 -7.16 4.42 16.58
CA THR A 102 -7.79 5.41 15.69
C THR A 102 -6.87 6.60 15.44
N ASN A 103 -6.64 6.95 14.18
CA ASN A 103 -5.68 8.01 13.82
C ASN A 103 -6.23 9.42 14.06
N ALA A 104 -5.33 10.37 14.33
CA ALA A 104 -5.71 11.71 14.79
C ALA A 104 -6.51 12.54 13.76
N THR A 105 -6.34 12.27 12.47
CA THR A 105 -6.96 12.99 11.34
C THR A 105 -8.04 12.13 10.65
N ALA A 106 -8.96 12.78 9.92
CA ALA A 106 -10.09 12.09 9.28
C ALA A 106 -9.68 11.18 8.11
N HIS A 107 -8.57 11.48 7.43
CA HIS A 107 -8.10 10.79 6.22
C HIS A 107 -6.65 10.27 6.34
N GLY A 108 -6.09 10.30 7.56
CA GLY A 108 -4.70 9.93 7.80
C GLY A 108 -4.52 8.43 8.04
N ALA A 109 -3.45 7.90 7.46
CA ALA A 109 -2.88 6.62 7.84
C ALA A 109 -2.37 6.68 9.31
N PRO A 110 -2.06 5.53 9.95
CA PRO A 110 -1.54 5.54 11.31
C PRO A 110 -0.30 6.40 11.42
N PRO A 111 -0.07 6.96 12.62
CA PRO A 111 1.05 7.84 12.86
C PRO A 111 2.33 7.01 12.69
N VAL A 112 2.99 7.13 11.54
CA VAL A 112 4.33 6.58 11.30
C VAL A 112 4.36 5.06 11.09
N PHE A 113 4.75 4.66 9.87
CA PHE A 113 5.31 3.33 9.63
C PHE A 113 6.74 3.44 9.11
N ASN A 114 7.57 2.48 9.52
CA ASN A 114 8.95 2.32 9.09
C ASN A 114 9.10 0.96 8.41
N VAL A 115 9.91 0.92 7.36
CA VAL A 115 10.19 -0.29 6.60
C VAL A 115 11.68 -0.42 6.46
N THR A 116 12.27 -1.40 7.14
CA THR A 116 13.68 -1.73 7.01
C THR A 116 13.82 -2.95 6.12
N TRP A 117 14.68 -2.87 5.12
CA TRP A 117 14.94 -3.98 4.22
C TRP A 117 16.38 -4.01 3.72
N GLN A 118 16.76 -5.19 3.25
CA GLN A 118 17.97 -5.42 2.49
C GLN A 118 17.71 -6.59 1.55
N TYR A 119 17.96 -6.39 0.26
CA TYR A 119 17.82 -7.46 -0.74
C TYR A 119 19.04 -7.55 -1.63
N THR A 120 19.40 -8.77 -2.00
CA THR A 120 20.37 -9.01 -3.08
C THR A 120 19.73 -8.75 -4.44
N LYS A 121 20.53 -8.20 -5.35
CA LYS A 121 20.15 -7.97 -6.75
C LYS A 121 19.51 -9.21 -7.39
N ALA A 122 18.38 -9.02 -8.06
CA ALA A 122 17.71 -10.08 -8.80
C ALA A 122 18.45 -10.46 -10.08
N SER A 123 18.37 -11.74 -10.44
CA SER A 123 18.71 -12.23 -11.77
C SER A 123 17.51 -12.08 -12.70
N GLY A 124 17.71 -11.52 -13.90
CA GLY A 124 16.67 -11.40 -14.94
C GLY A 124 16.08 -10.00 -15.08
N THR A 125 14.91 -9.92 -15.71
CA THR A 125 14.23 -8.67 -16.08
C THR A 125 13.33 -8.11 -14.98
N GLN A 126 12.94 -8.92 -13.99
CA GLN A 126 12.15 -8.50 -12.84
C GLN A 126 13.07 -8.28 -11.62
N ASN A 127 13.36 -7.02 -11.33
CA ASN A 127 14.33 -6.63 -10.32
C ASN A 127 13.73 -6.06 -9.02
N VAL A 128 12.44 -5.71 -9.02
CA VAL A 128 11.71 -5.33 -7.79
C VAL A 128 11.50 -6.58 -6.93
N ARG A 129 11.75 -6.45 -5.63
CA ARG A 129 11.66 -7.51 -4.62
C ARG A 129 10.46 -7.36 -3.72
N ALA A 130 10.12 -6.12 -3.39
CA ALA A 130 8.98 -5.81 -2.55
C ALA A 130 8.40 -4.45 -2.92
N TYR A 131 7.13 -4.24 -2.63
CA TYR A 131 6.50 -2.92 -2.62
C TYR A 131 5.82 -2.69 -1.27
N PRO A 132 6.58 -2.45 -0.18
CA PRO A 132 6.01 -2.04 1.08
C PRO A 132 5.19 -0.76 0.93
N ASN A 133 3.93 -0.81 1.37
CA ASN A 133 2.97 0.25 1.10
C ASN A 133 1.89 0.38 2.17
N ALA A 134 1.24 1.53 2.17
CA ALA A 134 -0.05 1.77 2.79
C ALA A 134 -1.14 1.80 1.70
N LEU A 135 -1.91 0.72 1.61
CA LEU A 135 -3.05 0.57 0.69
C LEU A 135 -4.30 1.19 1.30
N VAL A 136 -4.95 2.10 0.57
CA VAL A 136 -6.24 2.67 0.95
C VAL A 136 -7.35 1.62 0.75
N LYS A 137 -8.02 1.25 1.83
CA LYS A 137 -9.22 0.38 1.87
C LYS A 137 -10.47 1.25 2.04
N ASN A 138 -10.67 2.19 1.11
CA ASN A 138 -11.83 3.08 1.16
C ASN A 138 -13.07 2.39 0.56
N LYS A 139 -14.22 2.53 1.23
CA LYS A 139 -15.54 2.14 0.69
C LYS A 139 -15.90 2.81 -0.64
N ASN A 140 -15.29 3.96 -0.95
CA ASN A 140 -15.54 4.69 -2.19
C ASN A 140 -14.82 4.06 -3.40
N LEU A 141 -13.84 3.17 -3.20
CA LEU A 141 -13.18 2.45 -4.29
C LEU A 141 -13.86 1.09 -4.54
N PRO A 142 -14.03 0.67 -5.81
CA PRO A 142 -13.65 1.38 -7.02
C PRO A 142 -14.57 2.54 -7.41
N VAL A 143 -14.01 3.60 -7.99
CA VAL A 143 -14.75 4.81 -8.43
C VAL A 143 -14.38 5.20 -9.86
N GLN A 144 -15.33 5.72 -10.63
CA GLN A 144 -15.03 6.25 -11.97
C GLN A 144 -14.17 7.52 -11.86
N LEU A 145 -13.08 7.57 -12.63
CA LEU A 145 -12.13 8.69 -12.63
C LEU A 145 -12.79 10.05 -12.86
N GLY A 146 -13.78 10.11 -13.75
CA GLY A 146 -14.50 11.34 -14.07
C GLY A 146 -15.45 11.83 -12.98
N ARG A 147 -15.71 11.01 -11.95
CA ARG A 147 -16.52 11.39 -10.78
C ARG A 147 -15.67 11.84 -9.60
N ILE A 148 -14.36 11.63 -9.63
CA ILE A 148 -13.45 12.08 -8.58
C ILE A 148 -13.33 13.61 -8.67
N ASN A 149 -13.84 14.31 -7.67
CA ASN A 149 -13.79 15.77 -7.58
C ASN A 149 -12.71 16.26 -6.60
N LYS A 150 -12.20 15.37 -5.75
CA LYS A 150 -11.10 15.62 -4.82
C LYS A 150 -10.15 14.43 -4.84
N PHE A 151 -8.87 14.69 -5.05
CA PHE A 151 -7.83 13.67 -5.04
C PHE A 151 -6.55 14.25 -4.42
N GLU A 152 -6.59 14.50 -3.12
CA GLU A 152 -5.53 15.18 -2.38
C GLU A 152 -4.58 14.17 -1.73
N LEU A 153 -3.30 14.51 -1.75
CA LEU A 153 -2.26 13.81 -1.01
C LEU A 153 -1.52 14.82 -0.12
N ASP A 154 -1.34 14.47 1.15
CA ASP A 154 -0.38 15.13 2.03
C ASP A 154 0.53 14.08 2.63
N VAL A 155 1.82 14.12 2.26
CA VAL A 155 2.79 13.08 2.61
C VAL A 155 4.12 13.69 3.00
N GLU A 156 4.74 13.08 4.02
CA GLU A 156 6.14 13.26 4.38
C GLU A 156 6.78 11.89 4.54
N TRP A 157 7.94 11.71 3.90
CA TRP A 157 8.69 10.46 3.95
C TRP A 157 10.20 10.69 3.94
N HIS A 158 10.93 9.70 4.44
CA HIS A 158 12.39 9.67 4.51
C HIS A 158 12.94 8.34 4.04
N PHE A 159 14.11 8.36 3.40
CA PHE A 159 14.83 7.14 3.03
C PHE A 159 16.28 7.21 3.48
N SER A 160 16.62 6.41 4.50
CA SER A 160 17.90 6.50 5.22
C SER A 160 18.63 5.15 5.27
N SER A 161 19.96 5.18 5.38
CA SER A 161 20.78 4.00 5.69
C SER A 161 20.85 3.69 7.19
N LYS A 162 20.18 4.52 8.02
CA LYS A 162 20.08 4.34 9.47
C LYS A 162 18.62 4.18 9.85
N ASN A 163 18.37 3.31 10.83
CA ASN A 163 17.04 3.22 11.44
C ASN A 163 16.69 4.52 12.16
N ASP A 164 15.40 4.86 12.17
CA ASP A 164 14.84 6.03 12.88
C ASP A 164 15.56 7.35 12.56
N SER A 165 16.01 7.50 11.31
CA SER A 165 16.75 8.65 10.83
C SER A 165 16.02 9.32 9.68
N VAL A 166 15.96 10.64 9.75
CA VAL A 166 15.46 11.52 8.66
C VAL A 166 16.58 12.01 7.75
N VAL A 167 17.81 11.49 7.93
CA VAL A 167 18.95 11.82 7.08
C VAL A 167 18.85 11.00 5.80
N GLU A 168 18.54 11.67 4.70
CA GLU A 168 18.38 11.04 3.39
C GLU A 168 19.66 10.41 2.88
N ILE A 169 19.53 9.24 2.24
CA ILE A 169 20.59 8.66 1.42
C ILE A 169 20.89 9.63 0.26
N SER A 170 22.17 9.97 0.10
CA SER A 170 22.63 10.74 -1.07
C SER A 170 22.67 9.86 -2.32
N ARG A 171 22.64 10.49 -3.50
CA ARG A 171 22.80 9.78 -4.77
C ARG A 171 24.11 9.01 -4.84
N ASP A 172 25.21 9.60 -4.37
CA ASP A 172 26.53 8.96 -4.38
C ASP A 172 26.57 7.75 -3.44
N HIS A 173 25.97 7.86 -2.25
CA HIS A 173 25.85 6.75 -1.32
C HIS A 173 25.00 5.62 -1.89
N ALA A 174 23.86 5.94 -2.52
CA ALA A 174 23.03 4.95 -3.19
C ALA A 174 23.79 4.21 -4.31
N ILE A 175 24.67 4.92 -5.04
CA ILE A 175 25.53 4.32 -6.07
C ILE A 175 26.62 3.43 -5.44
N GLU A 176 27.28 3.90 -4.38
CA GLU A 176 28.36 3.19 -3.71
C GLU A 176 27.87 1.90 -3.05
N LYS A 177 26.70 1.96 -2.39
CA LYS A 177 26.10 0.85 -1.66
C LYS A 177 25.12 0.03 -2.48
N ASP A 178 25.05 0.25 -3.80
CA ASP A 178 24.10 -0.41 -4.71
C ASP A 178 22.66 -0.40 -4.15
N VAL A 179 22.24 0.73 -3.57
CA VAL A 179 20.87 0.93 -3.11
C VAL A 179 20.04 1.36 -4.31
N SER A 180 19.06 0.55 -4.70
CA SER A 180 18.08 0.92 -5.73
C SER A 180 16.67 0.78 -5.19
N ALA A 181 15.92 1.87 -5.30
CA ALA A 181 14.56 1.99 -4.83
C ALA A 181 13.84 3.16 -5.53
N ASN A 182 12.52 3.17 -5.50
CA ASN A 182 11.73 4.37 -5.75
C ASN A 182 10.83 4.68 -4.55
N VAL A 183 10.22 5.85 -4.52
CA VAL A 183 9.08 6.12 -3.63
C VAL A 183 7.92 6.56 -4.49
N ALA A 184 6.81 5.83 -4.43
CA ALA A 184 5.76 5.94 -5.43
C ALA A 184 4.36 5.73 -4.86
N ILE A 185 3.40 6.45 -5.45
CA ILE A 185 2.01 6.00 -5.50
C ILE A 185 1.88 4.97 -6.61
N ASP A 186 1.13 3.91 -6.35
CA ASP A 186 0.68 2.92 -7.32
C ASP A 186 -0.85 2.91 -7.42
N MET A 187 -1.37 3.04 -8.65
CA MET A 187 -2.80 3.07 -8.95
C MET A 187 -3.14 2.12 -10.10
N PHE A 188 -4.11 1.25 -9.89
CA PHE A 188 -4.62 0.36 -10.92
C PHE A 188 -5.98 0.84 -11.44
N LEU A 189 -6.13 0.83 -12.76
CA LEU A 189 -7.31 1.31 -13.45
C LEU A 189 -7.81 0.35 -14.52
N ASP A 190 -9.12 0.26 -14.65
CA ASP A 190 -9.75 -0.59 -15.66
C ASP A 190 -11.15 -0.08 -16.01
N LYS A 191 -11.63 -0.41 -17.22
CA LYS A 191 -13.02 -0.16 -17.63
C LYS A 191 -14.02 -0.89 -16.74
N GLU A 192 -13.63 -2.04 -16.19
CA GLU A 192 -14.44 -2.83 -15.28
C GLU A 192 -13.98 -2.61 -13.83
N ALA A 193 -14.88 -2.10 -12.98
CA ALA A 193 -14.63 -1.87 -11.56
C ALA A 193 -14.00 -3.09 -10.85
N SER A 194 -14.49 -4.30 -11.16
CA SER A 194 -14.01 -5.57 -10.56
C SER A 194 -12.56 -5.93 -10.92
N LYS A 195 -12.00 -5.33 -11.98
CA LYS A 195 -10.61 -5.54 -12.41
C LYS A 195 -9.67 -4.44 -11.91
N SER A 196 -10.19 -3.23 -11.73
CA SER A 196 -9.42 -2.04 -11.35
C SER A 196 -8.70 -2.15 -9.99
N GLY A 197 -9.10 -3.07 -9.11
CA GLY A 197 -8.44 -3.30 -7.83
C GLY A 197 -7.26 -4.28 -7.86
N SER A 198 -6.91 -4.83 -9.02
CA SER A 198 -5.96 -5.95 -9.15
C SER A 198 -4.81 -5.62 -10.10
N SER A 199 -3.58 -5.67 -9.57
CA SER A 199 -2.33 -5.50 -10.32
C SER A 199 -2.21 -6.45 -11.52
N GLU A 200 -2.74 -7.67 -11.41
CA GLU A 200 -2.68 -8.67 -12.48
C GLU A 200 -3.76 -8.48 -13.56
N LYS A 201 -4.87 -7.81 -13.25
CA LYS A 201 -6.07 -7.79 -14.11
C LYS A 201 -6.36 -6.43 -14.73
N ALA A 202 -5.96 -5.35 -14.05
CA ALA A 202 -6.20 -3.99 -14.50
C ALA A 202 -5.51 -3.72 -15.84
N ALA A 203 -6.20 -3.03 -16.74
CA ALA A 203 -5.64 -2.63 -18.03
C ALA A 203 -4.51 -1.59 -17.92
N PHE A 204 -4.56 -0.77 -16.87
CA PHE A 204 -3.66 0.36 -16.69
C PHE A 204 -3.06 0.39 -15.28
N GLU A 205 -1.83 0.88 -15.22
CA GLU A 205 -1.12 1.26 -14.00
C GLU A 205 -0.72 2.72 -14.16
N VAL A 206 -1.05 3.56 -13.18
CA VAL A 206 -0.59 4.95 -13.13
C VAL A 206 0.19 5.13 -11.83
N MET A 207 1.49 5.38 -11.97
CA MET A 207 2.36 5.63 -10.84
C MET A 207 2.72 7.10 -10.73
N VAL A 208 2.92 7.58 -9.50
CA VAL A 208 3.50 8.91 -9.23
C VAL A 208 4.74 8.70 -8.38
N TRP A 209 5.91 8.79 -8.99
CA TRP A 209 7.20 8.59 -8.32
C TRP A 209 7.70 9.93 -7.79
N PHE A 210 7.87 10.00 -6.47
CA PHE A 210 8.43 11.14 -5.77
C PHE A 210 9.96 11.10 -5.72
N ALA A 211 10.56 9.92 -5.90
CA ALA A 211 12.00 9.75 -5.93
C ALA A 211 12.41 8.46 -6.65
N ASP A 212 13.61 8.47 -7.21
CA ASP A 212 14.35 7.30 -7.68
C ASP A 212 15.77 7.31 -7.09
N TYR A 213 16.22 6.14 -6.65
CA TYR A 213 17.53 5.92 -6.05
C TYR A 213 18.28 4.84 -6.83
N GLY A 214 19.60 5.00 -6.89
CA GLY A 214 20.49 4.02 -7.49
C GLY A 214 20.53 4.07 -9.02
N LYS A 215 20.97 2.96 -9.62
CA LYS A 215 21.22 2.86 -11.06
C LYS A 215 20.12 2.11 -11.82
N THR A 216 19.27 1.37 -11.11
CA THR A 216 18.37 0.38 -11.72
C THR A 216 16.88 0.63 -11.48
N ALA A 217 16.53 1.61 -10.64
CA ALA A 217 15.14 2.01 -10.43
C ALA A 217 14.71 2.95 -11.56
N TRP A 218 14.23 2.38 -12.67
CA TRP A 218 13.73 3.15 -13.82
C TRP A 218 12.24 2.89 -14.01
N PRO A 219 11.43 3.92 -14.29
CA PRO A 219 10.05 3.71 -14.66
C PRO A 219 9.95 2.97 -15.99
N ILE A 220 8.92 2.16 -16.12
CA ILE A 220 8.59 1.49 -17.38
C ILE A 220 8.39 2.56 -18.47
N GLY A 221 9.03 2.37 -19.62
CA GLY A 221 9.05 3.35 -20.72
C GLY A 221 10.26 4.29 -20.72
N LYS A 222 11.09 4.30 -19.68
CA LYS A 222 12.38 5.01 -19.71
C LYS A 222 13.44 4.17 -20.39
N HIS A 223 14.07 4.71 -21.44
CA HIS A 223 15.02 3.95 -22.26
C HIS A 223 16.50 4.29 -22.02
N SER A 224 16.79 5.46 -21.43
CA SER A 224 18.16 5.88 -21.12
C SER A 224 18.18 6.85 -19.95
N VAL A 225 19.36 7.15 -19.42
CA VAL A 225 19.54 8.18 -18.36
C VAL A 225 19.09 9.56 -18.81
N ASP A 226 19.29 9.90 -20.08
CA ASP A 226 18.97 11.22 -20.65
C ASP A 226 17.51 11.39 -21.06
N ASP A 227 16.74 10.30 -21.08
CA ASP A 227 15.30 10.33 -21.35
C ASP A 227 14.56 11.16 -20.29
N ARG A 228 13.91 12.24 -20.74
CA ARG A 228 13.23 13.24 -19.89
C ARG A 228 11.70 13.10 -19.85
N GLY A 229 11.15 12.03 -20.44
CA GLY A 229 9.72 11.82 -20.52
C GLY A 229 9.01 12.72 -21.53
N GLU A 230 7.75 12.42 -21.80
CA GLU A 230 6.96 12.98 -22.91
C GLU A 230 6.21 14.27 -22.56
N SER A 231 5.99 14.54 -21.27
CA SER A 231 5.18 15.69 -20.79
C SER A 231 5.60 16.10 -19.40
N ALA A 232 5.40 17.38 -19.07
CA ALA A 232 5.71 17.94 -17.77
C ALA A 232 4.48 18.57 -17.11
N VAL A 233 4.27 18.30 -15.83
CA VAL A 233 3.24 18.94 -15.00
C VAL A 233 3.88 19.38 -13.69
N LYS A 234 3.67 20.64 -13.28
CA LYS A 234 4.20 21.17 -12.03
C LYS A 234 3.10 21.31 -10.98
N LEU A 235 3.27 20.66 -9.83
CA LEU A 235 2.32 20.63 -8.71
C LEU A 235 3.05 20.93 -7.41
N ASN A 236 2.56 21.92 -6.66
CA ASN A 236 3.14 22.34 -5.39
C ASN A 236 4.68 22.44 -5.37
N GLY A 237 5.26 23.06 -6.40
CA GLY A 237 6.72 23.21 -6.53
C GLY A 237 7.45 22.04 -7.18
N THR A 238 6.87 20.84 -7.21
CA THR A 238 7.45 19.65 -7.85
C THR A 238 7.07 19.57 -9.32
N GLU A 239 8.06 19.43 -10.20
CA GLU A 239 7.83 19.10 -11.62
C GLU A 239 7.90 17.59 -11.82
N PHE A 240 6.83 17.01 -12.37
CA PHE A 240 6.72 15.62 -12.75
C PHE A 240 6.82 15.45 -14.27
N ARG A 241 7.50 14.39 -14.71
CA ARG A 241 7.64 13.99 -16.12
C ARG A 241 6.93 12.67 -16.38
N LEU A 242 6.16 12.60 -17.46
CA LEU A 242 5.43 11.39 -17.85
C LEU A 242 6.31 10.43 -18.65
N PHE A 243 6.41 9.19 -18.20
CA PHE A 243 6.93 8.05 -18.95
C PHE A 243 5.81 7.07 -19.22
N THR A 244 5.79 6.47 -20.41
CA THR A 244 4.76 5.52 -20.81
C THR A 244 5.40 4.27 -21.38
N GLY A 245 4.97 3.09 -20.94
CA GLY A 245 5.44 1.83 -21.49
C GLY A 245 4.56 0.65 -21.12
N ARG A 246 4.91 -0.56 -21.54
CA ARG A 246 4.14 -1.77 -21.24
C ARG A 246 4.86 -2.64 -20.22
N ASN A 247 4.13 -3.10 -19.22
CA ASN A 247 4.60 -4.10 -18.30
C ASN A 247 4.45 -5.50 -18.93
N THR A 248 5.51 -5.96 -19.58
CA THR A 248 5.56 -7.27 -20.26
C THR A 248 5.58 -8.46 -19.28
N ASN A 249 5.73 -8.22 -17.98
CA ASN A 249 5.69 -9.27 -16.96
C ASN A 249 4.24 -9.66 -16.60
N THR A 250 3.25 -8.90 -17.07
CA THR A 250 1.83 -9.22 -16.92
C THR A 250 1.29 -9.93 -18.16
N LYS A 251 0.36 -10.88 -17.98
CA LYS A 251 -0.28 -11.60 -19.10
C LYS A 251 -1.08 -10.70 -20.06
N ARG A 252 -1.34 -9.45 -19.65
CA ARG A 252 -2.15 -8.49 -20.39
C ARG A 252 -1.34 -7.35 -21.02
N GLU A 253 -0.03 -7.34 -20.80
CA GLU A 253 0.83 -6.22 -21.20
C GLU A 253 0.26 -4.87 -20.73
N GLN A 254 -0.05 -4.78 -19.43
CA GLN A 254 -0.61 -3.59 -18.78
C GLN A 254 0.15 -2.34 -19.21
N LEU A 255 -0.59 -1.28 -19.59
CA LEU A 255 0.01 -0.02 -20.00
C LEU A 255 0.27 0.84 -18.75
N VAL A 256 1.53 1.19 -18.56
CA VAL A 256 2.03 1.87 -17.36
C VAL A 256 2.35 3.33 -17.71
N PHE A 257 1.84 4.23 -16.87
CA PHE A 257 2.08 5.66 -16.92
C PHE A 257 2.78 6.07 -15.64
N THR A 258 4.02 6.53 -15.71
CA THR A 258 4.74 6.98 -14.53
C THR A 258 5.00 8.48 -14.59
N TRP A 259 4.45 9.21 -13.63
CA TRP A 259 4.81 10.60 -13.36
C TRP A 259 6.01 10.64 -12.42
N LEU A 260 7.22 10.83 -12.95
CA LEU A 260 8.45 10.89 -12.16
C LEU A 260 8.81 12.34 -11.81
N ALA A 261 8.94 12.63 -10.52
CA ALA A 261 9.47 13.89 -10.04
C ALA A 261 10.90 14.11 -10.56
N THR A 262 11.17 15.32 -11.06
CA THR A 262 12.51 15.69 -11.56
C THR A 262 13.56 15.83 -10.46
N GLN A 263 13.12 15.92 -9.21
CA GLN A 263 13.94 15.94 -8.00
C GLN A 263 13.21 15.15 -6.91
N ASN A 264 13.98 14.50 -6.03
CA ASN A 264 13.41 13.80 -4.88
C ASN A 264 12.53 14.75 -4.05
N THR A 265 11.28 14.34 -3.88
CA THR A 265 10.23 15.12 -3.22
C THR A 265 9.76 14.39 -1.96
N ASN A 266 10.47 14.62 -0.86
CA ASN A 266 10.19 14.01 0.44
C ASN A 266 8.91 14.52 1.11
N LYS A 267 8.47 15.74 0.75
CA LYS A 267 7.23 16.35 1.23
C LYS A 267 6.39 16.79 0.05
N PHE A 268 5.13 16.40 0.03
CA PHE A 268 4.18 16.83 -0.99
C PHE A 268 2.81 17.05 -0.36
N ASN A 269 2.20 18.18 -0.66
CA ASN A 269 0.82 18.49 -0.28
C ASN A 269 0.08 19.06 -1.50
N GLY A 270 -0.91 18.34 -2.01
CA GLY A 270 -1.78 18.87 -3.06
C GLY A 270 -2.50 17.80 -3.89
N SER A 271 -3.24 18.30 -4.88
CA SER A 271 -4.11 17.49 -5.72
C SER A 271 -3.33 16.73 -6.80
N LEU A 272 -3.65 15.44 -6.95
CA LEU A 272 -3.17 14.58 -8.03
C LEU A 272 -4.01 14.65 -9.31
N LEU A 273 -5.22 15.24 -9.26
CA LEU A 273 -6.11 15.37 -10.43
C LEU A 273 -5.43 15.96 -11.68
N PRO A 274 -4.55 16.98 -11.60
CA PRO A 274 -3.87 17.51 -12.79
C PRO A 274 -3.01 16.47 -13.53
N LEU A 275 -2.40 15.51 -12.83
CA LEU A 275 -1.64 14.43 -13.47
C LEU A 275 -2.56 13.51 -14.28
N MET A 276 -3.72 13.13 -13.72
CA MET A 276 -4.73 12.34 -14.42
C MET A 276 -5.34 13.10 -15.60
N ASN A 277 -5.64 14.39 -15.41
CA ASN A 277 -6.16 15.25 -16.47
C ASN A 277 -5.17 15.42 -17.62
N ALA A 278 -3.87 15.45 -17.35
CA ALA A 278 -2.85 15.50 -18.38
C ALA A 278 -2.81 14.22 -19.23
N ILE A 279 -3.07 13.05 -18.64
CA ILE A 279 -3.25 11.79 -19.39
C ILE A 279 -4.50 11.89 -20.27
N PHE A 280 -5.65 12.31 -19.71
CA PHE A 280 -6.91 12.42 -20.47
C PHE A 280 -6.81 13.42 -21.63
N ALA A 281 -6.09 14.52 -21.43
CA ALA A 281 -5.92 15.57 -22.43
C ALA A 281 -5.18 15.09 -23.69
N LYS A 282 -4.48 13.95 -23.64
CA LYS A 282 -3.85 13.35 -24.83
C LYS A 282 -4.87 12.79 -25.83
N GLY A 283 -6.11 12.53 -25.40
CA GLY A 283 -7.19 12.09 -26.28
C GLY A 283 -6.94 10.71 -26.94
N ASN A 284 -6.04 9.91 -26.40
CA ASN A 284 -5.75 8.58 -26.93
C ASN A 284 -6.79 7.58 -26.40
N ALA A 285 -7.63 7.03 -27.28
CA ALA A 285 -8.71 6.11 -26.91
C ALA A 285 -8.23 4.77 -26.31
N THR A 286 -6.94 4.46 -26.41
CA THR A 286 -6.29 3.28 -25.82
C THR A 286 -5.68 3.55 -24.44
N TRP A 287 -5.71 4.80 -23.98
CA TRP A 287 -5.19 5.23 -22.68
C TRP A 287 -6.33 5.34 -21.65
N PRO A 288 -6.03 5.51 -20.35
CA PRO A 288 -7.06 5.74 -19.34
C PRO A 288 -8.04 6.84 -19.74
N GLN A 289 -9.32 6.57 -19.55
CA GLN A 289 -10.43 7.48 -19.83
C GLN A 289 -11.14 7.86 -18.53
N LYS A 290 -11.82 9.01 -18.53
CA LYS A 290 -12.65 9.44 -17.39
C LYS A 290 -13.75 8.43 -17.02
N THR A 291 -14.12 7.53 -17.92
CA THR A 291 -15.11 6.47 -17.67
C THR A 291 -14.54 5.24 -16.95
N ASP A 292 -13.21 5.10 -16.94
CA ASP A 292 -12.53 3.98 -16.28
C ASP A 292 -12.58 4.14 -14.76
N TYR A 293 -12.42 3.03 -14.05
CA TYR A 293 -12.45 2.96 -12.60
C TYR A 293 -11.04 2.97 -12.03
N LEU A 294 -10.82 3.80 -11.02
CA LEU A 294 -9.72 3.66 -10.06
C LEU A 294 -10.17 2.66 -8.99
N GLY A 295 -9.47 1.54 -8.85
CA GLY A 295 -9.82 0.50 -7.86
C GLY A 295 -8.72 0.22 -6.84
N HIS A 296 -7.52 0.71 -7.05
CA HIS A 296 -6.38 0.53 -6.17
C HIS A 296 -5.65 1.87 -5.99
N PHE A 297 -5.28 2.18 -4.76
CA PHE A 297 -4.41 3.30 -4.44
C PHE A 297 -3.52 2.89 -3.26
N ALA A 298 -2.21 2.86 -3.50
CA ALA A 298 -1.23 2.59 -2.47
C ALA A 298 -0.11 3.61 -2.54
N PHE A 299 0.40 4.05 -1.39
CA PHE A 299 1.64 4.83 -1.29
C PHE A 299 2.71 3.98 -0.63
N GLY A 300 3.90 3.92 -1.21
CA GLY A 300 4.94 3.02 -0.75
C GLY A 300 6.27 3.22 -1.45
N GLN A 301 7.11 2.20 -1.37
CA GLN A 301 8.46 2.18 -1.90
C GLN A 301 8.69 0.86 -2.64
N GLU A 302 9.10 0.86 -3.90
CA GLU A 302 9.61 -0.37 -4.52
C GLU A 302 11.06 -0.61 -4.09
N ALA A 303 11.31 -1.75 -3.46
CA ALA A 303 12.62 -2.20 -3.02
C ALA A 303 13.24 -3.12 -4.07
N TYR A 304 14.41 -2.79 -4.61
CA TYR A 304 15.08 -3.59 -5.64
C TYR A 304 16.29 -4.34 -5.08
N GLN A 305 17.30 -3.59 -4.63
CA GLN A 305 18.49 -4.15 -3.99
C GLN A 305 19.17 -3.13 -3.09
N SER A 306 19.96 -3.63 -2.14
CA SER A 306 20.84 -2.84 -1.29
C SER A 306 21.96 -3.71 -0.71
N SER A 307 23.19 -3.20 -0.67
CA SER A 307 24.30 -3.88 0.02
C SER A 307 24.29 -3.71 1.55
N GLU A 308 23.38 -2.89 2.06
CA GLU A 308 23.21 -2.61 3.49
C GLU A 308 21.72 -2.50 3.87
N ASN A 309 21.44 -2.42 5.17
CA ASN A 309 20.09 -2.12 5.61
C ASN A 309 19.75 -0.66 5.30
N VAL A 310 18.56 -0.48 4.73
CA VAL A 310 17.98 0.83 4.46
C VAL A 310 16.57 0.88 5.04
N THR A 311 16.15 2.06 5.47
CA THR A 311 14.87 2.30 6.13
C THR A 311 14.09 3.38 5.40
N PHE A 312 12.89 3.03 4.95
CA PHE A 312 11.87 3.96 4.47
C PHE A 312 10.90 4.29 5.60
N SER A 313 10.79 5.56 5.94
CA SER A 313 9.94 6.06 7.02
C SER A 313 8.87 6.98 6.46
N VAL A 314 7.63 6.81 6.91
CA VAL A 314 6.48 7.64 6.49
C VAL A 314 5.83 8.25 7.73
N PRO A 315 6.38 9.35 8.28
CA PRO A 315 5.82 10.01 9.44
C PRO A 315 4.43 10.61 9.19
N GLN A 316 4.10 10.95 7.94
CA GLN A 316 2.81 11.51 7.58
C GLN A 316 2.31 10.95 6.25
N LEU A 317 1.06 10.49 6.24
CA LEU A 317 0.33 10.13 5.03
C LEU A 317 -1.16 10.41 5.22
N VAL A 318 -1.69 11.33 4.43
CA VAL A 318 -3.11 11.65 4.33
C VAL A 318 -3.51 11.52 2.87
N VAL A 319 -4.58 10.76 2.62
CA VAL A 319 -5.10 10.52 1.28
C VAL A 319 -6.58 10.81 1.30
N ASP A 320 -7.03 11.75 0.47
CA ASP A 320 -8.43 12.16 0.43
C ASP A 320 -8.98 12.04 -1.00
N ILE A 321 -9.88 11.08 -1.19
CA ILE A 321 -10.51 10.75 -2.46
C ILE A 321 -12.02 10.86 -2.28
N GLU A 322 -12.60 11.93 -2.84
CA GLU A 322 -14.04 12.19 -2.84
C GLU A 322 -14.60 12.11 -4.27
N SER A 323 -15.86 11.71 -4.38
CA SER A 323 -16.57 11.61 -5.64
C SER A 323 -17.99 12.13 -5.56
N SER A 324 -18.49 12.67 -6.67
CA SER A 324 -19.89 13.10 -6.86
C SER A 324 -20.80 11.98 -7.36
#